data_AF-A0A191YNZ8-F1
#
_entry.id   AF-A0A191YNZ8-F1
#
_cell.length_a   1.000
_cell.length_b   1.000
_cell.length_c   1.000
_cell.angle_alpha   90.00
_cell.angle_beta   90.00
_cell.angle_gamma   90.00
#
_symmetry.space_group_name_H-M   'P 1'
#
loop_
_entity.id
_entity.type
_entity.pdbx_description
1 polymer ?
#
loop_
_entity_poly.entity_id
_entity_poly.type
_entity_poly.pdbx_seq_one_letter_code
_entity_poly.pdbx_strand_id
1 'polypeptide(L)'
;MKKLSLLAVATLLGACQLIQPAAEPQLNGEVYYLQRIALPPNATLSVSLQDVSLADAPAVVLGEQEGPVEGQVPLPFHLSYDPAQVKPGNRYSVSARIEVNGKLMYTTTEQHVVQLDGSDPQSMKIRVHAVR
;
A
#
# COMPACT_ATOMS: atom_id res chain seq x y z
N MET A 1 -31.20 34.45 62.36
CA MET A 1 -30.65 35.19 61.21
C MET A 1 -29.84 34.21 60.34
N LYS A 2 -30.06 34.24 59.01
CA LYS A 2 -29.23 33.73 57.87
C LYS A 2 -28.74 32.27 57.95
N LYS A 3 -29.35 31.31 57.25
CA LYS A 3 -29.30 30.98 55.79
C LYS A 3 -27.88 30.70 55.26
N LEU A 4 -27.60 29.45 54.87
CA LEU A 4 -26.78 28.99 53.71
C LEU A 4 -26.51 27.47 53.86
N SER A 5 -26.46 26.61 52.85
CA SER A 5 -27.02 26.53 51.51
C SER A 5 -26.81 25.07 51.06
N LEU A 6 -27.79 24.53 50.36
CA LEU A 6 -27.71 23.36 49.48
C LEU A 6 -26.70 23.65 48.34
N LEU A 7 -25.96 22.65 47.84
CA LEU A 7 -25.59 22.45 46.42
C LEU A 7 -24.72 21.17 46.32
N ALA A 8 -25.28 20.03 45.89
CA ALA A 8 -25.37 19.58 44.50
C ALA A 8 -24.02 19.13 43.91
N VAL A 9 -23.83 17.81 43.94
CA VAL A 9 -22.81 17.04 43.20
C VAL A 9 -23.05 17.22 41.70
N ALA A 10 -22.06 17.72 40.97
CA ALA A 10 -22.06 17.73 39.51
C ALA A 10 -20.77 17.04 39.03
N THR A 11 -20.98 15.82 38.54
CA THR A 11 -20.02 14.94 37.87
C THR A 11 -19.39 15.64 36.66
N LEU A 12 -18.08 15.86 36.66
CA LEU A 12 -17.37 16.21 35.42
C LEU A 12 -17.30 14.97 34.52
N LEU A 13 -17.92 15.10 33.36
CA LEU A 13 -17.90 14.16 32.24
C LEU A 13 -16.44 13.82 31.87
N GLY A 14 -16.07 12.54 31.96
CA GLY A 14 -14.90 12.00 31.30
C GLY A 14 -15.10 12.05 29.79
N ALA A 15 -14.39 12.96 29.13
CA ALA A 15 -14.25 12.95 27.69
C ALA A 15 -13.39 11.74 27.31
N CYS A 16 -14.02 10.59 27.05
CA CYS A 16 -13.40 9.57 26.22
C CYS A 16 -13.25 10.17 24.81
N GLN A 17 -12.12 10.83 24.57
CA GLN A 17 -11.65 11.04 23.21
C GLN A 17 -11.39 9.65 22.65
N LEU A 18 -12.35 9.16 21.85
CA LEU A 18 -12.15 8.00 21.00
C LEU A 18 -11.00 8.37 20.05
N ILE A 19 -9.79 8.00 20.42
CA ILE A 19 -8.64 7.98 19.52
C ILE A 19 -9.02 6.96 18.45
N GLN A 20 -9.61 7.43 17.36
CA GLN A 20 -9.79 6.61 16.17
C GLN A 20 -8.38 6.27 15.68
N PRO A 21 -8.02 4.98 15.57
CA PRO A 21 -6.78 4.63 14.92
C PRO A 21 -6.84 5.22 13.51
N ALA A 22 -5.92 6.13 13.20
CA ALA A 22 -5.76 6.65 11.85
C ALA A 22 -5.51 5.43 10.95
N ALA A 23 -6.31 5.27 9.89
CA ALA A 23 -6.05 4.24 8.90
C ALA A 23 -4.62 4.41 8.40
N GLU A 24 -3.84 3.33 8.37
CA GLU A 24 -2.50 3.36 7.78
C GLU A 24 -2.62 3.86 6.33
N PRO A 25 -1.72 4.74 5.86
CA PRO A 25 -1.72 5.14 4.46
C PRO A 25 -1.66 3.92 3.53
N GLN A 26 -2.49 3.92 2.49
CA GLN A 26 -2.51 2.88 1.48
C GLN A 26 -2.29 3.42 0.08
N LEU A 27 -1.64 2.61 -0.73
CA LEU A 27 -1.52 2.80 -2.17
C LEU A 27 -2.30 1.71 -2.89
N ASN A 28 -3.21 2.11 -3.78
CA ASN A 28 -4.12 1.20 -4.45
C ASN A 28 -3.92 1.24 -5.97
N GLY A 29 -4.14 0.11 -6.61
CA GLY A 29 -4.04 0.05 -8.06
C GLY A 29 -4.31 -1.33 -8.64
N GLU A 30 -3.93 -1.46 -9.89
CA GLU A 30 -4.16 -2.65 -10.70
C GLU A 30 -2.91 -3.04 -11.47
N VAL A 31 -2.61 -4.34 -11.49
CA VAL A 31 -1.55 -4.93 -12.30
C VAL A 31 -2.14 -5.49 -13.59
N TYR A 32 -1.54 -5.18 -14.72
CA TYR A 32 -1.99 -5.66 -16.03
C TYR A 32 -0.86 -5.98 -17.00
N TYR A 33 -1.17 -6.79 -18.01
CA TYR A 33 -0.32 -7.06 -19.17
C TYR A 33 -1.15 -7.04 -20.45
N LEU A 34 -0.50 -6.93 -21.62
CA LEU A 34 -1.20 -6.75 -22.91
C LEU A 34 -1.51 -8.05 -23.65
N GLN A 35 -0.77 -9.11 -23.33
CA GLN A 35 -0.93 -10.42 -23.95
C GLN A 35 -2.33 -10.95 -23.65
N ARG A 36 -3.02 -11.46 -24.67
CA ARG A 36 -4.38 -12.01 -24.53
C ARG A 36 -4.33 -13.48 -24.14
N ILE A 37 -3.71 -13.77 -23.01
CA ILE A 37 -3.52 -15.12 -22.47
C ILE A 37 -3.93 -15.09 -21.00
N ALA A 38 -4.66 -16.12 -20.54
CA ALA A 38 -5.03 -16.26 -19.14
C ALA A 38 -3.82 -16.63 -18.28
N LEU A 39 -3.77 -16.16 -17.04
CA LEU A 39 -2.80 -16.65 -16.07
C LEU A 39 -3.13 -18.10 -15.69
N PRO A 40 -2.10 -18.95 -15.49
CA PRO A 40 -2.30 -20.24 -14.85
C PRO A 40 -2.97 -20.09 -13.47
N PRO A 41 -3.81 -21.06 -13.05
CA PRO A 41 -4.56 -20.95 -11.80
C PRO A 41 -3.70 -20.97 -10.53
N ASN A 42 -2.44 -21.38 -10.67
CA ASN A 42 -1.42 -21.42 -9.62
C ASN A 42 -0.45 -20.23 -9.70
N ALA A 43 -0.86 -19.12 -10.34
CA ALA A 43 -0.09 -17.90 -10.38
C ALA A 43 -0.16 -17.17 -9.03
N THR A 44 0.96 -16.61 -8.59
CA THR A 44 1.10 -15.74 -7.42
C THR A 44 1.47 -14.34 -7.89
N LEU A 45 0.76 -13.33 -7.39
CA LEU A 45 1.08 -11.92 -7.58
C LEU A 45 1.84 -11.42 -6.35
N SER A 46 3.01 -10.79 -6.56
CA SER A 46 3.70 -10.00 -5.55
C SER A 46 3.83 -8.56 -6.06
N VAL A 47 3.39 -7.60 -5.26
CA VAL A 47 3.49 -6.16 -5.52
C VAL A 47 4.21 -5.54 -4.33
N SER A 48 5.18 -4.67 -4.58
CA SER A 48 5.98 -4.05 -3.53
C SER A 48 6.17 -2.56 -3.76
N LEU A 49 6.07 -1.79 -2.68
CA LEU A 49 6.50 -0.40 -2.59
C LEU A 49 7.95 -0.37 -2.09
N GLN A 50 8.82 0.26 -2.85
CA GLN A 50 10.26 0.23 -2.58
C GLN A 50 10.88 1.63 -2.60
N ASP A 51 11.85 1.85 -1.73
CA ASP A 51 12.79 2.97 -1.81
C ASP A 51 13.88 2.64 -2.84
N VAL A 52 13.88 3.43 -3.91
CA VAL A 52 14.79 3.32 -5.07
C VAL A 52 15.72 4.53 -5.18
N SER A 53 16.00 5.18 -4.04
CA SER A 53 16.86 6.37 -3.98
C SER A 53 18.33 6.05 -4.28
N LEU A 54 18.76 4.84 -3.93
CA LEU A 54 20.12 4.36 -4.15
C LEU A 54 20.16 3.49 -5.40
N ALA A 55 20.95 3.89 -6.39
CA ALA A 55 21.05 3.18 -7.67
C ALA A 55 21.81 1.84 -7.56
N ASP A 56 22.81 1.78 -6.66
CA ASP A 56 23.75 0.65 -6.57
C ASP A 56 23.54 -0.21 -5.31
N ALA A 57 22.36 -0.11 -4.69
CA ALA A 57 22.01 -0.87 -3.50
C ALA A 57 20.69 -1.64 -3.71
N PRO A 58 20.50 -2.79 -3.03
CA PRO A 58 19.19 -3.42 -2.96
C PRO A 58 18.14 -2.42 -2.46
N ALA A 59 17.01 -2.36 -3.16
CA ALA A 59 15.92 -1.50 -2.79
C ALA A 59 15.32 -1.93 -1.44
N VAL A 60 14.95 -0.95 -0.61
CA VAL A 60 14.33 -1.21 0.70
C VAL A 60 12.83 -1.30 0.49
N VAL A 61 12.20 -2.41 0.92
CA VAL A 61 10.76 -2.61 0.81
C VAL A 61 10.07 -1.91 1.98
N LEU A 62 9.11 -1.03 1.67
CA LEU A 62 8.28 -0.30 2.65
C LEU A 62 6.95 -1.02 2.91
N GLY A 63 6.46 -1.75 1.92
CA GLY A 63 5.22 -2.52 1.99
C GLY A 63 5.15 -3.51 0.84
N GLU A 64 4.57 -4.68 1.10
CA GLU A 64 4.40 -5.75 0.11
C GLU A 64 3.02 -6.41 0.25
N GLN A 65 2.42 -6.72 -0.88
CA GLN A 65 1.27 -7.61 -0.99
C GLN A 65 1.70 -8.82 -1.82
N GLU A 66 1.58 -10.02 -1.27
CA GLU A 66 1.82 -11.27 -1.97
C GLU A 66 0.65 -12.24 -1.75
N GLY A 67 0.20 -12.89 -2.82
CA GLY A 67 -0.88 -13.86 -2.72
C GLY A 67 -1.24 -14.54 -4.04
N PRO A 68 -2.08 -15.58 -3.98
CA PRO A 68 -2.60 -16.23 -5.18
C PRO A 68 -3.38 -15.21 -6.03
N VAL A 69 -3.30 -15.35 -7.35
CA VAL A 69 -4.08 -14.52 -8.26
C VAL A 69 -5.55 -14.93 -8.19
N GLU A 70 -6.40 -13.98 -7.82
CA GLU A 70 -7.84 -14.13 -7.84
C GLU A 70 -8.42 -13.48 -9.10
N GLY A 71 -9.01 -14.29 -9.99
CA GLY A 71 -9.68 -13.79 -11.19
C GLY A 71 -8.75 -13.55 -12.38
N GLN A 72 -9.07 -12.53 -13.18
CA GLN A 72 -8.35 -12.20 -14.41
C GLN A 72 -7.88 -10.74 -14.37
N VAL A 73 -6.83 -10.44 -15.13
CA VAL A 73 -6.31 -9.08 -15.32
C VAL A 73 -7.41 -8.12 -15.75
N PRO A 74 -7.46 -6.88 -15.22
CA PRO A 74 -6.54 -6.29 -14.24
C PRO A 74 -6.66 -6.87 -12.82
N LEU A 75 -5.51 -7.09 -12.17
CA LEU A 75 -5.43 -7.65 -10.82
C LEU A 75 -5.31 -6.54 -9.78
N PRO A 76 -6.26 -6.38 -8.85
CA PRO A 76 -6.19 -5.31 -7.86
C PRO A 76 -5.09 -5.58 -6.81
N PHE A 77 -4.50 -4.50 -6.29
CA PHE A 77 -3.60 -4.55 -5.15
C PHE A 77 -3.85 -3.39 -4.19
N HIS A 78 -3.49 -3.62 -2.93
CA HIS A 78 -3.53 -2.66 -1.84
C HIS A 78 -2.21 -2.78 -1.06
N LEU A 79 -1.42 -1.71 -1.02
CA LEU A 79 -0.16 -1.67 -0.29
C LEU A 79 -0.30 -0.75 0.92
N SER A 80 -0.34 -1.35 2.12
CA SER A 80 -0.14 -0.63 3.36
C SER A 80 1.35 -0.40 3.60
N TYR A 81 1.70 0.76 4.15
CA TYR A 81 3.07 1.08 4.53
C TYR A 81 3.09 1.99 5.75
N ASP A 82 4.20 1.97 6.49
CA ASP A 82 4.43 2.87 7.61
C ASP A 82 4.94 4.24 7.09
N PRO A 83 4.18 5.34 7.27
CA PRO A 83 4.60 6.66 6.82
C PRO A 83 5.87 7.15 7.51
N ALA A 84 6.24 6.62 8.69
CA ALA A 84 7.49 6.95 9.35
C ALA A 84 8.74 6.44 8.61
N GLN A 85 8.57 5.48 7.68
CA GLN A 85 9.64 5.01 6.80
C GLN A 85 9.85 5.91 5.57
N VAL A 86 8.92 6.83 5.30
CA VAL A 86 9.01 7.78 4.19
C VAL A 86 9.93 8.93 4.58
N LYS A 87 10.99 9.13 3.80
CA LYS A 87 12.07 10.09 4.04
C LYS A 87 12.02 11.21 3.00
N PRO A 88 12.13 12.49 3.42
CA PRO A 88 12.20 13.60 2.48
C PRO A 88 13.37 13.46 1.50
N GLY A 89 13.12 13.72 0.21
CA GLY A 89 14.12 13.65 -0.85
C GLY A 89 14.40 12.25 -1.39
N ASN A 90 13.81 11.21 -0.80
CA ASN A 90 13.90 9.84 -1.33
C ASN A 90 12.92 9.64 -2.50
N ARG A 91 13.23 8.66 -3.34
CA ARG A 91 12.42 8.25 -4.48
C ARG A 91 11.82 6.88 -4.20
N TYR A 92 10.51 6.78 -4.39
CA TYR A 92 9.77 5.54 -4.18
C TYR A 92 9.20 5.02 -5.50
N SER A 93 9.13 3.71 -5.65
CA SER A 93 8.53 3.06 -6.82
C SER A 93 7.73 1.85 -6.40
N VAL A 94 6.63 1.62 -7.12
CA VAL A 94 5.91 0.34 -7.09
C VAL A 94 6.53 -0.59 -8.13
N SER A 95 6.67 -1.87 -7.76
CA SER A 95 6.99 -2.94 -8.69
C SER A 95 6.02 -4.09 -8.51
N ALA A 96 5.83 -4.86 -9.58
CA ALA A 96 4.98 -6.05 -9.55
C ALA A 96 5.64 -7.20 -10.29
N ARG A 97 5.41 -8.41 -9.80
CA ARG A 97 5.84 -9.66 -10.40
C ARG A 97 4.74 -10.70 -10.30
N ILE A 98 4.68 -11.56 -11.31
CA ILE A 98 3.79 -12.71 -11.34
C ILE A 98 4.64 -13.95 -11.52
N GLU A 99 4.51 -14.88 -10.58
CA GLU A 99 5.24 -16.14 -10.57
C GLU A 99 4.27 -17.32 -10.74
N VAL A 100 4.72 -18.38 -11.39
CA VAL A 100 3.96 -19.63 -11.54
C VAL A 100 4.85 -20.77 -11.09
N ASN A 101 4.43 -21.54 -10.09
CA ASN A 101 5.27 -22.56 -9.45
C ASN A 101 6.63 -22.02 -8.97
N GLY A 102 6.66 -20.79 -8.44
CA GLY A 102 7.89 -20.11 -8.00
C GLY A 102 8.84 -19.68 -9.12
N LYS A 103 8.40 -19.76 -10.39
CA LYS A 103 9.15 -19.26 -11.54
C LYS A 103 8.57 -17.93 -12.00
N LEU A 104 9.42 -16.90 -12.07
CA LEU A 104 9.04 -15.59 -12.60
C LEU A 104 8.54 -15.71 -14.05
N MET A 105 7.32 -15.24 -14.28
CA MET A 105 6.66 -15.25 -15.58
C MET A 105 6.43 -13.83 -16.11
N TYR A 106 6.03 -12.89 -15.24
CA TYR A 106 5.88 -11.48 -15.58
C TYR A 106 6.54 -10.58 -14.54
N THR A 107 7.05 -9.43 -14.97
CA THR A 107 7.59 -8.40 -14.07
C THR A 107 7.48 -7.00 -14.68
N THR A 108 7.45 -5.97 -13.83
CA THR A 108 7.56 -4.56 -14.26
C THR A 108 8.94 -4.29 -14.87
N THR A 109 8.98 -3.61 -16.02
CA THR A 109 10.23 -3.17 -16.67
C THR A 109 10.44 -1.65 -16.65
N GLU A 110 9.43 -0.91 -16.22
CA GLU A 110 9.42 0.55 -16.13
C GLU A 110 9.27 0.96 -14.65
N GLN A 111 9.87 2.09 -14.28
CA GLN A 111 9.71 2.65 -12.93
C GLN A 111 8.33 3.29 -12.78
N HIS A 112 7.57 2.85 -11.78
CA HIS A 112 6.28 3.43 -11.42
C HIS A 112 6.45 4.26 -10.15
N VAL A 113 6.96 5.48 -10.32
CA VAL A 113 7.32 6.38 -9.22
C VAL A 113 6.08 6.91 -8.50
N VAL A 114 6.17 7.00 -7.18
CA VAL A 114 5.15 7.57 -6.29
C VAL A 114 5.75 8.58 -5.32
N GLN A 115 4.95 9.55 -4.88
CA GLN A 115 5.38 10.64 -4.01
C GLN A 115 5.15 10.35 -2.52
N LEU A 116 4.13 9.55 -2.20
CA LEU A 116 3.70 9.21 -0.84
C LEU A 116 3.34 10.42 0.04
N ASP A 117 2.97 11.54 -0.59
CA ASP A 117 2.55 12.78 0.06
C ASP A 117 1.03 13.02 -0.03
N GLY A 118 0.29 12.02 -0.53
CA GLY A 118 -1.15 12.08 -0.76
C GLY A 118 -1.55 12.66 -2.12
N SER A 119 -0.60 13.08 -2.96
CA SER A 119 -0.86 13.52 -4.34
C SER A 119 -0.91 12.39 -5.37
N ASP A 120 -0.53 11.17 -4.97
CA ASP A 120 -0.53 10.01 -5.85
C ASP A 120 -1.94 9.68 -6.38
N PRO A 121 -2.03 9.09 -7.59
CA PRO A 121 -3.31 8.67 -8.15
C PRO A 121 -4.03 7.69 -7.21
N GLN A 122 -5.34 7.90 -7.01
CA GLN A 122 -6.19 7.02 -6.20
C GLN A 122 -6.24 5.57 -6.72
N SER A 123 -5.98 5.37 -8.02
CA SER A 123 -5.87 4.06 -8.66
C SER A 123 -4.73 4.09 -9.68
N MET A 124 -3.64 3.41 -9.33
CA MET A 124 -2.48 3.27 -10.20
C MET A 124 -2.64 2.11 -11.18
N LYS A 125 -2.04 2.23 -12.36
CA LYS A 125 -1.98 1.14 -13.34
C LYS A 125 -0.55 0.70 -13.52
N ILE A 126 -0.25 -0.53 -13.13
CA ILE A 126 1.08 -1.13 -13.16
C ILE A 126 1.16 -2.13 -14.31
N ARG A 127 2.01 -1.86 -15.30
CA ARG A 127 2.19 -2.78 -16.41
C ARG A 127 3.32 -3.77 -16.14
N VAL A 128 3.02 -5.06 -16.29
CA VAL A 128 4.02 -6.14 -16.29
C VAL A 128 4.25 -6.69 -17.68
N HIS A 129 5.48 -7.17 -17.90
CA HIS A 129 5.97 -7.74 -19.15
C HIS A 129 6.39 -9.18 -18.90
N ALA A 130 6.17 -10.04 -19.90
CA ALA A 130 6.64 -11.42 -19.81
C ALA A 130 8.17 -11.44 -19.78
N VAL A 131 8.73 -12.29 -18.93
CA VAL A 131 10.17 -12.57 -18.94
C VAL A 131 10.50 -13.33 -20.24
N ARG A 132 11.60 -12.94 -20.89
CA ARG A 132 12.08 -13.60 -22.11
C ARG A 132 12.86 -14.86 -21.81
#